data_AF-M0ZLZ5-F1
#
_entry.id   AF-M0ZLZ5-F1
#
_cell.length_a   1.000
_cell.length_b   1.000
_cell.length_c   1.000
_cell.angle_alpha   90.00
_cell.angle_beta   90.00
_cell.angle_gamma   90.00
#
_symmetry.space_group_name_H-M   'P 1'
#
loop_
_entity.id
_entity.type
_entity.pdbx_description
1 polymer ?
#
loop_
_entity_poly.entity_id
_entity_poly.type
_entity_poly.pdbx_seq_one_letter_code
_entity_poly.pdbx_strand_id
1 'polypeptide(L)'
;MLVEILEESIRIFWRFVKADKDCYSVMAKGQKGIHPEVQEQEDVELLLEIRKNLEKKEKKLQEVLRSGNCILRKFRKNREDDSDHVLYFFSQVDVKLVARVLNMSRLTKDQLVWCHNKLSRISFVHRKIHVEPSFLLFPC
;
A
#
# COMPACT_ATOMS: atom_id res chain seq x y z
N MET A 1 19.83 20.06 5.78
CA MET A 1 20.85 18.99 5.68
C MET A 1 20.31 17.61 6.03
N LEU A 2 20.03 17.24 7.29
CA LEU A 2 19.56 15.87 7.62
C LEU A 2 18.20 15.50 7.00
N VAL A 3 17.22 16.41 7.06
CA VAL A 3 15.89 16.21 6.47
C VAL A 3 15.99 16.01 4.96
N GLU A 4 16.76 16.83 4.27
CA GLU A 4 16.98 16.73 2.82
C GLU A 4 17.68 15.41 2.43
N ILE A 5 18.63 14.94 3.24
CA ILE A 5 19.29 13.64 3.05
C ILE A 5 18.28 12.50 3.21
N LEU A 6 17.42 12.56 4.23
CA LEU A 6 16.38 11.55 4.45
C LEU A 6 15.36 11.55 3.30
N GLU A 7 14.90 12.73 2.87
CA GLU A 7 13.99 12.87 1.73
C GLU A 7 14.60 12.29 0.45
N GLU A 8 15.87 12.61 0.17
CA GLU A 8 16.55 12.07 -1.00
C GLU A 8 16.77 10.56 -0.91
N SER A 9 17.08 10.05 0.29
CA SER A 9 17.20 8.60 0.54
C SER A 9 15.89 7.88 0.28
N ILE A 10 14.77 8.44 0.74
CA ILE A 10 13.42 7.92 0.47
C ILE A 10 13.11 7.97 -1.04
N ARG A 11 13.43 9.07 -1.72
CA ARG A 11 13.24 9.23 -3.17
C ARG A 11 14.06 8.21 -3.97
N ILE A 12 15.31 7.96 -3.59
CA ILE A 12 16.18 6.97 -4.24
C ILE A 12 15.62 5.57 -4.03
N PHE A 13 15.29 5.19 -2.79
CA PHE A 13 14.70 3.90 -2.48
C PHE A 13 13.42 3.65 -3.28
N TRP A 14 12.60 4.68 -3.47
CA TRP A 14 11.40 4.58 -4.30
C TRP A 14 11.68 4.21 -5.75
N ARG A 15 12.72 4.78 -6.36
CA ARG A 15 13.07 4.47 -7.75
C ARG A 15 13.39 2.98 -7.92
N PHE A 16 14.00 2.36 -6.91
CA PHE A 16 14.20 0.91 -6.86
C PHE A 16 12.88 0.15 -6.73
N VAL A 17 12.01 0.52 -5.78
CA VAL A 17 10.68 -0.13 -5.60
C VAL A 17 9.78 0.00 -6.83
N LYS A 18 9.91 1.08 -7.60
CA LYS A 18 9.17 1.27 -8.86
C LYS A 18 9.72 0.41 -10.00
N ALA A 19 11.03 0.20 -10.03
CA ALA A 19 11.69 -0.65 -11.02
C ALA A 19 11.44 -2.14 -10.77
N ASP A 20 11.16 -2.52 -9.52
CA ASP A 20 10.73 -3.87 -9.15
C ASP A 20 9.30 -4.17 -9.68
N LYS A 21 9.25 -4.69 -10.91
CA LYS A 21 8.01 -5.10 -11.60
C LYS A 21 7.47 -6.44 -11.09
N ASP A 22 8.27 -7.23 -10.38
CA ASP A 22 7.91 -8.59 -9.98
C ASP A 22 6.92 -8.61 -8.82
N CYS A 23 6.85 -7.54 -8.02
CA CYS A 23 5.80 -7.39 -6.99
C CYS A 23 4.37 -7.36 -7.57
N TYR A 24 4.17 -6.96 -8.83
CA TYR A 24 2.85 -6.96 -9.48
C TYR A 24 2.45 -8.35 -10.02
N SER A 25 3.44 -9.20 -10.33
CA SER A 25 3.28 -10.50 -10.99
C SER A 25 2.86 -11.60 -10.01
N VAL A 26 3.21 -11.48 -8.73
CA VAL A 26 2.86 -12.50 -7.73
C VAL A 26 1.34 -12.65 -7.55
N MET A 27 0.56 -11.59 -7.80
CA MET A 27 -0.91 -11.69 -7.79
C MET A 27 -1.50 -12.44 -9.01
N ALA A 28 -0.77 -12.55 -10.12
CA ALA A 28 -1.20 -13.31 -11.29
C ALA A 28 -0.88 -14.82 -11.18
N LYS A 29 0.09 -15.19 -10.32
CA LYS A 29 0.40 -16.59 -10.03
C LYS A 29 -0.13 -16.93 -8.64
N GLY A 30 -1.42 -17.25 -8.59
CA GLY A 30 -2.07 -17.71 -7.38
C GLY A 30 -1.31 -18.85 -6.71
N GLN A 31 -0.57 -18.53 -5.65
CA GLN A 31 -0.16 -19.53 -4.67
C GLN A 31 -1.24 -19.60 -3.60
N LYS A 32 -2.17 -20.54 -3.83
CA LYS A 32 -3.06 -21.11 -2.83
C LYS A 32 -2.22 -21.94 -1.85
N GLY A 33 -1.55 -21.30 -0.91
CA GLY A 33 -1.05 -21.97 0.28
C GLY A 33 -1.97 -21.63 1.43
N ILE A 34 -2.63 -22.62 2.04
CA ILE A 34 -3.18 -22.44 3.38
C ILE A 34 -1.97 -22.25 4.28
N HIS A 35 -1.80 -21.05 4.85
CA HIS A 35 -0.69 -20.79 5.76
C HIS A 35 -0.86 -21.71 6.97
N PRO A 36 0.13 -22.53 7.35
CA PRO A 36 0.00 -23.47 8.46
C PRO A 36 -0.35 -22.80 9.79
N GLU A 37 -0.01 -21.51 9.92
CA GLU A 37 -0.25 -20.68 11.10
C GLU A 37 -1.62 -19.97 11.08
N VAL A 38 -2.32 -19.97 9.93
CA VAL A 38 -3.67 -19.39 9.75
C VAL A 38 -4.64 -20.56 9.61
N GLN A 39 -4.89 -21.26 10.72
CA GLN A 39 -5.79 -22.41 10.76
C GLN A 39 -7.11 -22.14 11.49
N GLU A 40 -7.17 -21.11 12.34
CA GLU A 40 -8.40 -20.70 13.00
C GLU A 40 -9.37 -20.09 11.97
N GLN A 41 -10.65 -20.46 12.06
CA GLN A 41 -11.67 -19.99 11.11
C GLN A 41 -11.77 -18.45 11.08
N GLU A 42 -11.61 -17.81 12.23
CA GLU A 42 -11.57 -16.35 12.37
C GLU A 42 -10.41 -15.71 11.59
N ASP A 43 -9.23 -16.35 11.59
CA ASP A 43 -8.06 -15.82 10.90
C ASP A 43 -8.17 -15.98 9.37
N VAL A 44 -8.87 -17.02 8.91
CA VAL A 44 -9.19 -17.22 7.49
C VAL A 44 -10.18 -16.16 7.00
N GLU A 45 -11.21 -15.87 7.79
CA GLU A 45 -12.17 -14.79 7.49
C GLU A 45 -11.47 -13.43 7.44
N LEU A 46 -10.61 -13.14 8.42
CA LEU A 46 -9.79 -11.93 8.45
C LEU A 46 -8.87 -11.83 7.21
N LEU A 47 -8.22 -12.92 6.80
CA LEU A 47 -7.38 -12.95 5.60
C LEU A 47 -8.18 -12.60 4.34
N LEU A 48 -9.39 -13.15 4.18
CA LEU A 48 -10.26 -12.85 3.04
C LEU A 48 -10.70 -11.38 3.04
N GLU A 49 -11.05 -10.84 4.20
CA GLU A 49 -11.38 -9.42 4.35
C GLU A 49 -10.18 -8.54 3.94
N ILE A 50 -8.99 -8.84 4.45
CA ILE A 50 -7.77 -8.08 4.13
C ILE A 50 -7.48 -8.13 2.63
N ARG A 51 -7.60 -9.28 1.97
CA ARG A 51 -7.39 -9.40 0.53
C ARG A 51 -8.39 -8.56 -0.27
N LYS A 52 -9.66 -8.58 0.11
CA LYS A 52 -10.70 -7.74 -0.52
C LYS A 52 -10.42 -6.24 -0.30
N ASN A 53 -9.97 -5.87 0.89
CA ASN A 53 -9.61 -4.51 1.23
C ASN A 53 -8.39 -4.05 0.41
N LEU A 54 -7.35 -4.89 0.32
CA LEU A 54 -6.14 -4.65 -0.47
C LEU A 54 -6.50 -4.34 -1.93
N GLU A 55 -7.26 -5.22 -2.58
CA GLU A 55 -7.68 -5.04 -3.98
C GLU A 55 -8.47 -3.73 -4.17
N LYS A 56 -9.33 -3.38 -3.20
CA LYS A 56 -10.08 -2.12 -3.21
C LYS A 56 -9.16 -0.90 -3.12
N LYS A 57 -8.12 -0.93 -2.28
CA LYS A 57 -7.15 0.18 -2.15
C LYS A 57 -6.31 0.32 -3.41
N GLU A 58 -5.87 -0.78 -4.01
CA GLU A 58 -5.13 -0.77 -5.28
C GLU A 58 -5.95 -0.12 -6.40
N LYS A 59 -7.21 -0.54 -6.58
CA LYS A 59 -8.12 0.04 -7.57
C LYS A 59 -8.31 1.54 -7.35
N LYS A 60 -8.47 1.99 -6.09
CA LYS A 60 -8.61 3.42 -5.76
C LYS A 60 -7.33 4.21 -6.04
N LEU A 61 -6.14 3.68 -5.71
CA LEU A 61 -4.88 4.33 -6.04
C LEU A 61 -4.70 4.48 -7.56
N GLN A 62 -5.09 3.46 -8.34
CA GLN A 62 -5.07 3.55 -9.81
C GLN A 62 -6.05 4.59 -10.35
N GLU A 63 -7.24 4.73 -9.74
CA GLU A 63 -8.20 5.79 -10.10
C GLU A 63 -7.63 7.19 -9.86
N VAL A 64 -6.95 7.40 -8.73
CA VAL A 64 -6.29 8.68 -8.40
C VAL A 64 -5.27 9.05 -9.48
N LEU A 65 -4.38 8.13 -9.87
CA LEU A 65 -3.41 8.36 -10.96
C LEU A 65 -4.08 8.73 -12.29
N ARG A 66 -5.11 7.99 -12.69
CA ARG A 66 -5.83 8.23 -13.96
C ARG A 66 -6.48 9.62 -13.95
N SER A 67 -7.02 10.05 -12.81
CA SER A 67 -7.65 11.37 -12.65
C SER A 67 -6.66 12.54 -12.62
N GLY A 68 -5.41 12.30 -12.19
CA GLY A 68 -4.32 13.30 -12.23
C GLY A 68 -3.80 13.57 -13.66
N ASN A 69 -3.96 12.58 -14.56
CA ASN A 69 -3.56 12.71 -15.96
C ASN A 69 -4.57 13.46 -16.84
N CYS A 70 -5.75 13.84 -16.32
CA CYS A 70 -6.69 14.69 -17.06
C CYS A 70 -6.07 16.06 -17.34
N ILE A 71 -6.05 16.44 -18.63
CA ILE A 71 -5.43 17.66 -19.17
C ILE A 71 -5.84 18.93 -18.39
N LEU A 72 -7.11 19.03 -17.98
CA LEU A 72 -7.66 20.16 -17.21
C LEU A 72 -6.99 20.37 -15.84
N ARG A 73 -6.48 19.31 -15.20
CA ARG A 73 -5.89 19.37 -13.84
C ARG A 73 -4.43 19.83 -13.88
N LYS A 74 -3.70 19.52 -14.97
CA LYS A 74 -2.32 19.97 -15.21
C LYS A 74 -2.19 21.50 -15.33
N PHE A 75 -3.27 22.20 -15.67
CA PHE A 75 -3.29 23.66 -15.77
C PHE A 75 -3.48 24.37 -14.41
N ARG A 76 -3.95 23.68 -13.36
CA ARG A 76 -4.25 24.27 -12.05
C ARG A 76 -3.10 24.07 -11.05
N LYS A 77 -1.88 24.30 -11.52
CA LYS A 77 -0.61 23.82 -10.94
C LYS A 77 -0.06 24.82 -9.93
N ASN A 78 -0.47 24.71 -8.66
CA ASN A 78 0.13 25.49 -7.57
C ASN A 78 0.17 24.66 -6.28
N ARG A 79 1.38 24.42 -5.75
CA ARG A 79 1.83 23.96 -4.41
C ARG A 79 1.11 22.81 -3.65
N GLU A 80 -0.19 22.58 -3.84
CA GLU A 80 -0.95 21.48 -3.20
C GLU A 80 -0.55 20.10 -3.74
N ASP A 81 0.05 20.04 -4.93
CA ASP A 81 0.38 18.80 -5.65
C ASP A 81 1.49 18.00 -4.94
N ASP A 82 2.50 18.64 -4.35
CA ASP A 82 3.61 17.93 -3.71
C ASP A 82 3.15 17.07 -2.52
N SER A 83 2.24 17.61 -1.69
CA SER A 83 1.68 16.86 -0.56
C SER A 83 0.82 15.68 -1.03
N ASP A 84 0.00 15.87 -2.06
CA ASP A 84 -0.85 14.80 -2.61
C ASP A 84 0.00 13.70 -3.29
N HIS A 85 1.10 14.06 -3.97
CA HIS A 85 2.07 13.11 -4.53
C HIS A 85 2.78 12.31 -3.44
N VAL A 86 3.14 12.96 -2.34
CA VAL A 86 3.78 12.30 -1.19
C VAL A 86 2.82 11.32 -0.51
N LEU A 87 1.56 11.72 -0.27
CA LEU A 87 0.53 10.84 0.29
C LEU A 87 0.21 9.66 -0.62
N TYR A 88 0.13 9.90 -1.94
CA TYR A 88 0.00 8.85 -2.94
C TYR A 88 1.15 7.85 -2.86
N PHE A 89 2.38 8.37 -2.83
CA PHE A 89 3.60 7.56 -2.75
C PHE A 89 3.61 6.67 -1.51
N PHE A 90 3.40 7.22 -0.32
CA PHE A 90 3.39 6.44 0.92
C PHE A 90 2.25 5.40 0.92
N SER A 91 1.07 5.77 0.46
CA SER A 91 -0.06 4.83 0.34
C SER A 91 0.25 3.69 -0.63
N GLN A 92 0.94 3.97 -1.73
CA GLN A 92 1.34 2.96 -2.70
C GLN A 92 2.38 1.99 -2.13
N VAL A 93 3.33 2.50 -1.33
CA VAL A 93 4.32 1.67 -0.63
C VAL A 93 3.62 0.74 0.37
N ASP A 94 2.73 1.29 1.19
CA ASP A 94 2.01 0.51 2.21
C ASP A 94 1.12 -0.58 1.60
N VAL A 95 0.39 -0.26 0.52
CA VAL A 95 -0.42 -1.24 -0.21
C VAL A 95 0.44 -2.36 -0.81
N LYS A 96 1.56 -2.02 -1.45
CA LYS A 96 2.50 -3.02 -1.99
C LYS A 96 3.14 -3.88 -0.89
N LEU A 97 3.47 -3.27 0.24
CA LEU A 97 4.07 -3.96 1.38
C LEU A 97 3.10 -4.98 1.94
N VAL A 98 1.83 -4.61 2.16
CA VAL A 98 0.78 -5.54 2.58
C VAL A 98 0.61 -6.66 1.56
N ALA A 99 0.56 -6.35 0.26
CA ALA A 99 0.47 -7.38 -0.78
C ALA A 99 1.63 -8.39 -0.69
N ARG A 100 2.85 -7.93 -0.44
CA ARG A 100 4.02 -8.81 -0.27
C ARG A 100 3.93 -9.66 0.99
N VAL A 101 3.50 -9.08 2.12
CA VAL A 101 3.31 -9.79 3.39
C VAL A 101 2.30 -10.94 3.22
N LEU A 102 1.16 -10.67 2.59
CA LEU A 102 0.12 -11.68 2.33
C LEU A 102 0.55 -12.81 1.37
N ASN A 103 1.68 -12.63 0.68
CA ASN A 103 2.27 -13.61 -0.24
C ASN A 103 3.52 -14.29 0.34
N MET A 104 3.86 -14.07 1.62
CA MET A 104 4.95 -14.79 2.27
C MET A 104 4.58 -16.27 2.46
N SER A 105 5.57 -17.17 2.54
CA SER A 105 5.32 -18.61 2.70
C SER A 105 4.68 -18.96 4.06
N ARG A 106 4.92 -18.13 5.06
CA ARG A 106 4.42 -18.24 6.45
C ARG A 106 3.85 -16.89 6.86
N LEU A 107 2.71 -16.91 7.54
CA LEU A 107 1.97 -15.71 7.88
C LEU A 107 1.32 -15.92 9.25
N THR A 108 1.69 -15.08 10.21
CA THR A 108 1.16 -15.15 11.58
C THR A 108 -0.10 -14.29 11.74
N LYS A 109 -0.88 -14.56 12.80
CA LYS A 109 -2.03 -13.73 13.17
C LYS A 109 -1.66 -12.26 13.41
N ASP A 110 -0.54 -12.01 14.08
CA ASP A 110 -0.04 -10.64 14.29
C ASP A 110 0.28 -9.93 12.98
N GLN A 111 0.82 -10.65 11.99
CA GLN A 111 1.07 -10.11 10.66
C GLN A 111 -0.23 -9.84 9.88
N LEU A 112 -1.28 -10.64 10.07
CA LEU A 112 -2.62 -10.36 9.54
C LEU A 112 -3.22 -9.10 10.17
N VAL A 113 -3.18 -8.99 11.50
CA VAL A 113 -3.66 -7.80 12.22
C VAL A 113 -2.87 -6.57 11.80
N TRP A 114 -1.55 -6.69 11.61
CA TRP A 114 -0.72 -5.62 11.08
C TRP A 114 -1.17 -5.21 9.68
N CYS A 115 -1.40 -6.16 8.77
CA CYS A 115 -1.90 -5.88 7.42
C CYS A 115 -3.24 -5.12 7.45
N HIS A 116 -4.19 -5.61 8.26
CA HIS A 116 -5.48 -4.98 8.45
C HIS A 116 -5.33 -3.52 8.91
N ASN A 117 -4.57 -3.31 10.00
CA ASN A 117 -4.34 -1.99 10.57
C ASN A 117 -3.64 -1.05 9.58
N LYS A 118 -2.66 -1.56 8.83
CA LYS A 118 -1.93 -0.79 7.82
C LYS A 118 -2.86 -0.29 6.71
N LEU A 119 -3.76 -1.13 6.19
CA LEU A 119 -4.72 -0.74 5.16
C LEU A 119 -5.84 0.17 5.68
N SER A 120 -6.23 0.02 6.95
CA SER A 120 -7.30 0.81 7.57
C SER A 120 -6.96 2.30 7.63
N ARG A 121 -5.67 2.64 7.77
CA ARG A 121 -5.16 4.01 7.90
C ARG A 121 -5.14 4.80 6.60
N ILE A 122 -5.27 4.12 5.46
CA ILE A 122 -5.36 4.76 4.15
C ILE A 122 -6.83 4.92 3.81
N SER A 123 -7.38 6.12 3.72
CA SER A 123 -8.76 6.36 3.32
C SER A 123 -8.83 7.27 2.09
N PHE A 124 -9.99 7.25 1.43
CA PHE A 124 -10.21 7.97 0.18
C PHE A 124 -11.51 8.74 0.26
N VAL A 125 -11.43 10.07 0.26
CA VAL A 125 -12.57 10.99 0.37
C VAL A 125 -12.56 11.91 -0.84
N HIS A 126 -13.63 11.94 -1.63
CA HIS A 126 -13.71 12.76 -2.86
C HIS A 126 -12.50 12.60 -3.80
N ARG A 127 -11.99 11.35 -3.96
CA ARG A 127 -10.76 11.01 -4.73
C ARG A 127 -9.46 11.61 -4.19
N LYS A 128 -9.45 12.19 -2.98
CA LYS A 128 -8.25 12.54 -2.25
C LYS A 128 -7.83 11.42 -1.31
N ILE A 129 -6.54 11.27 -1.14
CA ILE A 129 -5.94 10.28 -0.24
C ILE A 129 -5.79 10.93 1.13
N HIS A 130 -6.22 10.20 2.16
CA HIS A 130 -5.99 10.56 3.54
C HIS A 130 -5.25 9.41 4.21
N VAL A 131 -4.15 9.71 4.87
CA VAL A 131 -3.37 8.72 5.63
C VAL A 131 -3.34 9.16 7.08
N GLU A 132 -3.86 8.31 7.96
CA GLU A 132 -3.75 8.55 9.40
C GLU A 132 -2.30 8.26 9.85
N PRO A 133 -1.61 9.24 10.46
CA PRO A 133 -0.23 9.07 10.91
C PRO A 133 -0.13 7.94 11.91
N SER A 134 0.86 7.06 11.74
CA SER A 134 1.11 6.05 12.74
C SER A 134 2.43 5.34 12.64
N PHE A 135 2.85 4.78 13.77
CA PHE A 135 4.04 3.95 13.88
C PHE A 135 3.62 2.49 14.11
N LEU A 136 3.43 1.74 13.01
CA LEU A 136 3.20 0.30 13.04
C LEU A 136 4.45 -0.42 12.59
N LEU A 137 5.26 -0.85 13.55
CA LEU A 137 6.36 -1.76 13.26
C LEU A 137 5.81 -3.11 12.81
N PHE A 138 6.50 -3.72 11.85
CA PHE A 138 6.15 -5.05 11.38
C PHE A 138 6.46 -6.08 12.49
N PRO A 139 5.51 -6.96 12.85
CA PRO A 139 5.75 -8.00 13.85
C PRO A 139 6.68 -9.08 13.30
N CYS A 140 7.75 -9.36 14.04
CA CYS A 140 8.80 -10.32 13.71
C CYS A 140 8.44 -11.74 14.15
#